data_AF-A0A3E4EHM3-F1
#
_entry.id   AF-A0A3E4EHM3-F1
#
_cell.length_a   1.000
_cell.length_b   1.000
_cell.length_c   1.000
_cell.angle_alpha   90.00
_cell.angle_beta   90.00
_cell.angle_gamma   90.00
#
_symmetry.space_group_name_H-M   'P 1'
#
loop_
_entity.id
_entity.type
_entity.pdbx_description
1 polymer ?
#
loop_
_entity_poly.entity_id
_entity_poly.type
_entity_poly.pdbx_seq_one_letter_code
_entity_poly.pdbx_strand_id
1 'polypeptide(L)'
;MFSKHIPMITIMLETSLRCGELIGLTYNDVNLEKKELYVTHQLTYRNYQDGEGCKFRIKKTKTDAVLYALKDFLIKWLGSLLEHTT
;
A
#
# COMPACT_ATOMS: atom_id res chain seq x y z
N MET A 1 13.56 -15.85 -8.00
CA MET A 1 12.99 -14.70 -8.76
C MET A 1 11.60 -14.25 -8.26
N PHE A 2 10.82 -15.04 -7.48
CA PHE A 2 9.51 -14.62 -6.95
C PHE A 2 9.50 -14.14 -5.48
N SER A 3 10.55 -14.42 -4.70
CA SER A 3 10.60 -14.17 -3.25
C SER A 3 10.32 -12.71 -2.85
N LYS A 4 10.71 -11.72 -3.67
CA LYS A 4 10.51 -10.29 -3.37
C LYS A 4 9.05 -9.84 -3.42
N HIS A 5 8.19 -10.56 -4.14
CA HIS A 5 6.78 -10.18 -4.34
C HIS A 5 5.81 -10.97 -3.45
N ILE A 6 6.25 -12.11 -2.90
CA ILE A 6 5.52 -12.88 -1.88
C ILE A 6 4.84 -11.97 -0.84
N PRO A 7 5.54 -11.02 -0.21
CA PRO A 7 4.92 -10.20 0.82
C PRO A 7 3.84 -9.25 0.31
N MET A 8 4.00 -8.68 -0.88
CA MET A 8 2.95 -7.87 -1.52
C MET A 8 1.71 -8.72 -1.80
N ILE A 9 1.91 -9.96 -2.27
CA ILE A 9 0.81 -10.90 -2.51
C ILE A 9 0.14 -11.30 -1.19
N THR A 10 0.90 -11.57 -0.13
CA THR A 10 0.36 -11.88 1.19
C THR A 10 -0.49 -10.74 1.73
N ILE A 11 -0.02 -9.49 1.65
CA ILE A 11 -0.81 -8.32 2.08
C ILE A 11 -2.09 -8.23 1.27
N MET A 12 -2.02 -8.35 -0.06
CA MET A 12 -3.21 -8.30 -0.93
C MET A 12 -4.24 -9.39 -0.59
N LEU A 13 -3.80 -10.62 -0.28
CA LEU A 13 -4.71 -11.70 0.08
C LEU A 13 -5.35 -11.49 1.46
N GLU A 14 -4.57 -11.03 2.44
CA GLU A 14 -5.04 -10.85 3.82
C GLU A 14 -5.94 -9.63 3.99
N THR A 15 -5.63 -8.53 3.30
CA THR A 15 -6.34 -7.24 3.43
C THR A 15 -7.32 -6.98 2.28
N SER A 16 -7.32 -7.83 1.25
CA SER A 16 -8.14 -7.67 0.04
C SER A 16 -7.99 -6.29 -0.62
N LEU A 17 -6.82 -5.66 -0.49
CA LEU A 17 -6.52 -4.37 -1.10
C LEU A 17 -6.43 -4.46 -2.61
N ARG A 18 -6.87 -3.39 -3.29
CA ARG A 18 -6.65 -3.25 -4.73
C ARG A 18 -5.17 -2.99 -4.99
N CYS A 19 -4.65 -3.44 -6.13
CA CYS A 19 -3.26 -3.23 -6.49
C CYS A 19 -2.84 -1.75 -6.44
N GLY A 20 -3.73 -0.83 -6.84
CA GLY A 20 -3.47 0.61 -6.81
C GLY A 20 -3.40 1.20 -5.40
N GLU A 21 -4.10 0.60 -4.43
CA GLU A 21 -4.04 1.00 -3.02
C GLU A 21 -2.73 0.47 -2.41
N LEU A 22 -2.40 -0.81 -2.64
CA LEU A 22 -1.16 -1.43 -2.16
C LEU A 22 0.08 -0.66 -2.62
N ILE A 23 0.22 -0.40 -3.93
CA ILE A 23 1.39 0.32 -4.46
C ILE A 23 1.37 1.82 -4.13
N GLY A 24 0.22 2.33 -3.66
CA GLY A 24 0.07 3.71 -3.21
C GLY A 24 0.39 3.91 -1.74
N LEU A 25 0.58 2.84 -0.95
CA LEU A 25 0.85 2.95 0.48
C LEU A 25 2.13 3.72 0.77
N THR A 26 2.04 4.64 1.73
CA THR A 26 3.18 5.39 2.25
C THR A 26 3.47 5.01 3.71
N TYR A 27 4.63 5.41 4.22
CA TYR A 27 4.98 5.19 5.62
C TYR A 27 3.99 5.83 6.61
N ASN A 28 3.33 6.93 6.22
CA ASN A 28 2.35 7.62 7.08
C ASN A 28 1.02 6.86 7.19
N ASP A 29 0.76 5.92 6.28
CA ASP A 29 -0.47 5.12 6.29
C ASP A 29 -0.35 3.89 7.20
N VAL A 30 0.84 3.57 7.73
CA VAL A 30 1.12 2.38 8.54
C VAL A 30 1.41 2.79 9.98
N ASN A 31 0.61 2.31 10.93
CA ASN A 31 0.91 2.40 12.36
C ASN A 31 1.25 1.02 12.91
N LEU A 32 2.56 0.73 13.02
CA LEU A 32 3.05 -0.57 13.49
C LEU A 32 2.82 -0.79 14.99
N GLU A 33 2.79 0.28 15.80
CA GLU A 33 2.50 0.19 17.24
C GLU A 33 1.06 -0.25 17.49
N LYS A 34 0.13 0.35 16.76
CA LYS A 34 -1.30 0.06 16.86
C LYS A 34 -1.75 -1.09 15.96
N LYS A 35 -0.87 -1.60 15.11
CA LYS A 35 -1.17 -2.66 14.14
C LYS A 35 -2.25 -2.23 13.14
N GLU A 36 -2.18 -1.00 12.66
CA GLU A 36 -3.21 -0.38 11.84
C GLU A 36 -2.66 0.05 10.48
N LEU A 37 -3.46 -0.16 9.44
CA LEU A 37 -3.19 0.29 8.08
C LEU A 37 -4.34 1.18 7.60
N TYR A 38 -4.02 2.41 7.20
CA TYR A 38 -4.97 3.40 6.74
C TYR A 38 -4.92 3.55 5.22
N VAL A 39 -5.94 3.05 4.53
CA VAL A 39 -6.01 3.21 3.07
C VAL A 39 -6.80 4.46 2.72
N THR A 40 -6.05 5.51 2.39
CA THR A 40 -6.58 6.87 2.12
C THR A 40 -6.47 7.27 0.65
N HIS A 41 -5.65 6.58 -0.12
CA HIS A 41 -5.39 6.90 -1.51
C HIS A 41 -4.95 5.67 -2.30
N GLN A 42 -5.03 5.82 -3.62
CA GLN A 42 -4.56 4.84 -4.59
C GLN A 42 -3.64 5.53 -5.60
N LEU A 43 -2.59 4.85 -6.01
CA LEU A 43 -1.73 5.26 -7.09
C LEU A 43 -2.27 4.71 -8.42
N THR A 44 -2.34 5.56 -9.43
CA THR A 44 -2.83 5.21 -10.76
C THR A 44 -1.84 5.65 -11.82
N TYR A 45 -1.64 4.83 -12.86
CA TYR A 45 -0.85 5.17 -14.03
C TYR A 45 -1.75 5.17 -15.25
N ARG A 46 -2.13 6.36 -15.73
CA ARG A 46 -3.03 6.54 -16.87
C ARG A 46 -2.69 7.81 -17.63
N ASN A 47 -3.00 7.81 -18.93
CA ASN A 47 -3.07 9.04 -19.71
C ASN A 47 -4.45 9.66 -19.54
N TYR A 48 -4.50 10.87 -19.00
CA TYR A 48 -5.74 11.62 -18.78
C TYR A 48 -6.13 12.52 -19.96
N GLN A 49 -5.41 12.42 -21.08
CA GLN A 49 -5.63 13.21 -22.29
C GLN A 49 -5.51 14.73 -22.08
N ASP A 50 -4.74 15.14 -21.08
CA ASP A 50 -4.44 16.54 -20.75
C ASP A 50 -3.13 17.04 -21.39
N GLY A 51 -2.65 16.32 -22.41
CA GLY A 51 -1.41 16.65 -23.12
C GLY A 51 -0.13 16.24 -22.39
N GLU A 52 -0.21 15.72 -21.16
CA GLU A 52 0.95 15.34 -20.36
C GLU A 52 1.38 13.87 -20.50
N GLY A 53 0.63 13.08 -21.26
CA GLY A 53 0.90 11.65 -21.46
C GLY A 53 0.56 10.76 -20.26
N CYS A 54 1.10 9.55 -20.22
CA CYS A 54 0.90 8.63 -19.11
C CYS A 54 1.74 9.06 -17.91
N LYS A 55 1.10 9.37 -16.77
CA LYS A 55 1.79 9.76 -15.54
C LYS A 55 1.21 9.04 -14.33
N PHE A 56 2.03 8.87 -13.31
CA PHE A 56 1.58 8.46 -11.99
C PHE A 56 0.79 9.58 -11.33
N ARG A 57 -0.42 9.28 -10.87
CA ARG A 57 -1.27 10.21 -10.12
C ARG A 57 -1.82 9.52 -8.89
N ILE A 58 -1.72 10.22 -7.77
CA ILE A 58 -2.35 9.84 -6.51
C ILE A 58 -3.81 10.27 -6.61
N LYS A 59 -4.72 9.32 -6.39
CA LYS A 59 -6.14 9.57 -6.31
C LYS A 59 -6.60 9.24 -4.90
N LYS A 60 -7.12 10.24 -4.20
CA LYS A 60 -7.70 10.06 -2.88
C LYS A 60 -8.96 9.19 -2.97
N THR A 61 -9.20 8.34 -1.98
CA THR A 61 -10.45 7.57 -1.88
C THR A 61 -11.64 8.51 -1.70
N LYS A 62 -12.81 8.09 -2.19
CA LYS A 62 -14.04 8.90 -2.16
C LYS A 62 -14.70 8.95 -0.77
N THR A 63 -14.33 8.05 0.13
CA THR A 63 -14.93 7.86 1.45
C THR A 63 -13.85 7.88 2.53
N ASP A 64 -14.26 7.98 3.80
CA ASP A 64 -13.37 7.93 4.96
C ASP A 64 -12.41 6.74 4.89
N ALA A 65 -11.18 6.97 5.36
CA ALA A 65 -10.07 6.03 5.30
C ALA A 65 -10.50 4.62 5.75
N VAL A 66 -10.15 3.60 4.96
CA VAL A 66 -10.41 2.22 5.36
C VAL A 66 -9.31 1.78 6.31
N LEU A 67 -9.70 1.43 7.54
CA LEU A 67 -8.80 0.91 8.56
C LEU A 67 -8.75 -0.62 8.49
N TYR A 68 -7.55 -1.17 8.33
CA TYR A 68 -7.31 -2.61 8.42
C TYR A 68 -6.46 -2.94 9.64
N ALA A 69 -6.87 -3.96 10.39
CA ALA A 69 -6.06 -4.53 11.45
C ALA A 69 -4.97 -5.44 10.86
N LEU A 70 -3.71 -5.10 11.10
CA LEU A 70 -2.55 -5.87 10.68
C LEU A 70 -2.33 -7.05 11.63
N LYS A 71 -2.08 -8.23 11.04
CA LYS A 71 -1.69 -9.42 11.80
C LYS A 71 -0.21 -9.33 12.18
N ASP A 72 0.15 -9.95 13.31
CA ASP A 72 1.52 -9.94 13.87
C ASP A 72 2.59 -10.42 12.89
N PHE A 73 2.25 -11.39 12.05
CA PHE A 73 3.12 -11.87 10.99
C PHE A 73 3.49 -10.77 9.97
N LEU A 74 2.52 -9.95 9.57
CA LEU A 74 2.71 -8.85 8.63
C LEU A 74 3.51 -7.70 9.25
N ILE A 75 3.32 -7.44 10.54
CA ILE A 75 4.07 -6.40 11.28
C ILE A 75 5.54 -6.77 11.37
N LYS A 76 5.83 -8.03 11.74
CA LYS A 76 7.20 -8.54 11.79
C LYS A 76 7.89 -8.42 10.44
N TRP A 77 7.14 -8.63 9.36
CA TRP A 77 7.65 -8.52 8.00
C TRP A 77 7.84 -7.07 7.55
N LEU A 78 6.87 -6.18 7.80
CA LEU A 78 6.99 -4.74 7.52
C LEU A 78 8.15 -4.12 8.30
N GLY A 79 8.34 -4.50 9.56
CA GLY A 79 9.49 -4.09 10.38
C GLY A 79 10.83 -4.51 9.76
N SER A 80 10.95 -5.77 9.34
CA SER A 80 12.16 -6.27 8.65
C SER A 80 12.42 -5.56 7.32
N LEU A 81 11.37 -5.19 6.56
CA LEU A 81 11.53 -4.41 5.33
C LEU A 81 12.05 -2.99 5.62
N LEU A 82 11.54 -2.34 6.67
CA LEU A 82 11.95 -0.99 7.09
C LEU A 82 13.42 -0.94 7.48
N GLU A 83 13.88 -1.90 8.28
CA GLU A 83 15.27 -2.01 8.75
C GLU A 83 16.29 -2.21 7.62
N HIS A 84 15.88 -2.79 6.48
CA HIS A 84 16.75 -2.99 5.32
C HIS A 84 16.84 -1.78 4.38
N THR A 85 16.07 -0.71 4.62
CA THR A 85 16.04 0.51 3.78
C THR A 85 16.77 1.72 4.37
N THR A 86 17.27 1.61 5.60
CA THR A 86 18.14 2.57 6.30
C THR A 86 19.58 2.10 6.34
#